data_AF-A0A1W1EAY6-F1
#
_entry.id   AF-A0A1W1EAY6-F1
#
_cell.length_a   1.000
_cell.length_b   1.000
_cell.length_c   1.000
_cell.angle_alpha   90.00
_cell.angle_beta   90.00
_cell.angle_gamma   90.00
#
_symmetry.space_group_name_H-M   'P 1'
#
loop_
_entity.id
_entity.type
_entity.pdbx_description
1 polymer ?
#
loop_
_entity_poly.entity_id
_entity_poly.type
_entity_poly.pdbx_seq_one_letter_code
_entity_poly.pdbx_strand_id
1 'polypeptide(L)'
;MRKVFSKLTDAFRKHGGILTQQQYESVVKNHTTLLEESDTIFILLQASGYPIEQKADTYRFKPFFTPYNESQYCVIDIETNGSKPGTSQVIEIGAVMLHQGKIIDRYETFVECAFLPEYITKITGIEPEDLIGAPTRREALTGLRQFMGDAVFVAHNANFDYTFLDASFERFGLGGIGNLKLCTIDLARRTFESERYGLAYLIESLGMEETNHHRAYSDALCASKVMLKSFETLPPYVKTTDDLLQFSISSKKSRRMKSEELL
;
A
#
# COMPACT_ATOMS: atom_id res chain seq x y z
N MET A 1 14.56 -7.14 -7.48
CA MET A 1 13.32 -7.45 -6.75
C MET A 1 12.03 -6.91 -7.39
N ARG A 2 11.87 -5.62 -7.72
CA ARG A 2 10.58 -5.09 -8.28
C ARG A 2 9.94 -5.93 -9.40
N LYS A 3 10.72 -6.33 -10.41
CA LYS A 3 10.22 -7.19 -11.51
C LYS A 3 9.75 -8.56 -11.02
N VAL A 4 10.42 -9.12 -10.00
CA VAL A 4 10.08 -10.42 -9.40
C VAL A 4 8.70 -10.35 -8.76
N PHE A 5 8.37 -9.31 -7.99
CA PHE A 5 7.05 -9.16 -7.36
C PHE A 5 5.92 -9.21 -8.39
N SER A 6 6.01 -8.38 -9.43
CA SER A 6 4.98 -8.34 -10.49
C SER A 6 4.88 -9.67 -11.24
N LYS A 7 6.02 -10.28 -11.60
CA LYS A 7 6.03 -11.54 -12.36
C LYS A 7 5.53 -12.74 -11.55
N LEU A 8 5.85 -12.79 -10.25
CA LEU A 8 5.28 -13.78 -9.34
C LEU A 8 3.78 -13.56 -9.18
N THR A 9 3.32 -12.33 -8.98
CA THR A 9 1.90 -12.02 -8.83
C THR A 9 1.11 -12.49 -10.05
N ASP A 10 1.60 -12.19 -11.26
CA ASP A 10 0.99 -12.64 -12.51
C ASP A 10 0.96 -14.17 -12.62
N ALA A 11 2.08 -14.82 -12.27
CA ALA A 11 2.19 -16.28 -12.28
C ALA A 11 1.21 -16.94 -11.29
N PHE A 12 1.11 -16.42 -10.06
CA PHE A 12 0.16 -16.91 -9.06
C PHE A 12 -1.28 -16.77 -9.55
N ARG A 13 -1.68 -15.59 -10.03
CA ARG A 13 -3.03 -15.39 -10.57
C ARG A 13 -3.36 -16.35 -11.71
N LYS A 14 -2.40 -16.62 -12.60
CA LYS A 14 -2.56 -17.59 -13.69
C LYS A 14 -2.78 -19.03 -13.20
N HIS A 15 -2.23 -19.39 -12.03
CA HIS A 15 -2.28 -20.74 -11.48
C HIS A 15 -3.14 -20.84 -10.21
N GLY A 16 -4.17 -19.97 -10.09
CA GLY A 16 -5.14 -20.07 -8.99
C GLY A 16 -4.52 -19.82 -7.61
N GLY A 17 -3.53 -18.94 -7.52
CA GLY A 17 -2.86 -18.55 -6.28
C GLY A 17 -1.79 -19.52 -5.79
N ILE A 18 -1.50 -20.61 -6.51
CA ILE A 18 -0.53 -21.63 -6.10
C ILE A 18 0.50 -21.85 -7.20
N LEU A 19 1.77 -21.95 -6.83
CA LEU A 19 2.86 -22.38 -7.71
C LEU A 19 3.55 -23.61 -7.13
N THR A 20 3.90 -24.57 -7.98
CA THR A 20 4.84 -25.63 -7.61
C THR A 20 6.23 -25.04 -7.40
N GLN A 21 7.10 -25.77 -6.70
CA GLN A 21 8.50 -25.38 -6.55
C GLN A 21 9.17 -25.05 -7.90
N GLN A 22 9.00 -25.90 -8.91
CA GLN A 22 9.58 -25.68 -10.25
C GLN A 22 9.06 -24.40 -10.91
N GLN A 23 7.76 -24.10 -10.76
CA GLN A 23 7.17 -22.87 -11.30
C GLN A 23 7.69 -21.63 -10.59
N TYR A 24 7.75 -21.64 -9.26
CA TYR A 24 8.31 -20.54 -8.46
C TYR A 24 9.77 -20.27 -8.85
N GLU A 25 10.61 -21.30 -8.83
CA GLU A 25 12.03 -21.18 -9.18
C GLU A 25 12.22 -20.65 -10.59
N SER A 26 11.41 -21.09 -11.55
CA SER A 26 11.46 -20.60 -12.92
C SER A 26 11.19 -19.09 -13.00
N VAL A 27 10.17 -18.59 -12.29
CA VAL A 27 9.86 -17.15 -12.27
C VAL A 27 10.99 -16.35 -11.62
N VAL A 28 11.51 -16.84 -10.49
CA VAL A 28 12.57 -16.16 -9.74
C VAL A 28 13.88 -16.11 -10.52
N LYS A 29 14.38 -17.26 -11.00
CA LYS A 29 15.67 -17.37 -11.72
C LYS A 29 15.71 -16.50 -12.99
N ASN A 30 14.57 -16.28 -13.64
CA ASN A 30 14.48 -15.43 -14.83
C ASN A 30 14.59 -13.92 -14.52
N HIS A 31 14.48 -13.53 -13.25
CA HIS A 31 14.34 -12.13 -12.84
C HIS A 31 15.24 -11.72 -11.66
N THR A 32 16.08 -12.64 -11.17
CA THR A 32 17.15 -12.41 -10.19
C THR A 32 18.52 -12.73 -10.80
N THR A 33 19.60 -12.33 -10.13
CA THR A 33 20.96 -12.69 -10.57
C THR A 33 21.28 -14.14 -10.18
N LEU A 34 22.18 -14.78 -10.93
CA LEU A 34 22.55 -16.21 -10.82
C LEU A 34 23.11 -16.65 -9.45
N LEU A 35 23.31 -15.73 -8.51
CA LEU A 35 24.02 -15.97 -7.25
C LEU A 35 23.11 -16.16 -6.04
N GLU A 36 21.80 -15.90 -6.17
CA GLU A 36 20.85 -16.02 -5.05
C GLU A 36 20.11 -17.36 -5.14
N GLU A 37 20.23 -18.20 -4.10
CA GLU A 37 19.45 -19.42 -3.96
C GLU A 37 17.96 -19.08 -3.82
N SER A 38 17.07 -19.95 -4.31
CA SER A 38 15.61 -19.74 -4.30
C SER A 38 15.05 -19.42 -2.92
N ASP A 39 15.65 -20.02 -1.89
CA ASP A 39 15.25 -19.90 -0.49
C ASP A 39 15.64 -18.53 0.08
N THR A 40 16.80 -18.00 -0.35
CA THR A 40 17.21 -16.63 -0.03
C THR A 40 16.24 -15.63 -0.63
N ILE A 41 15.84 -15.83 -1.89
CA ILE A 41 14.84 -14.97 -2.53
C ILE A 41 13.50 -15.03 -1.80
N PHE A 42 13.07 -16.22 -1.37
CA PHE A 42 11.83 -16.37 -0.62
C PHE A 42 11.83 -15.52 0.66
N ILE A 43 12.92 -15.57 1.43
CA ILE A 43 13.10 -14.75 2.63
C ILE A 43 13.10 -13.26 2.28
N LEU A 44 13.79 -12.85 1.22
CA LEU A 44 13.84 -11.45 0.78
C LEU A 44 12.47 -10.93 0.31
N LEU A 45 11.66 -11.79 -0.33
CA LEU A 45 10.28 -11.48 -0.71
C LEU A 45 9.45 -11.17 0.55
N GLN A 46 9.49 -12.07 1.54
CA GLN A 46 8.76 -11.89 2.80
C GLN A 46 9.24 -10.66 3.57
N ALA A 47 10.55 -10.45 3.68
CA ALA A 47 11.13 -9.28 4.34
C ALA A 47 10.76 -7.95 3.65
N SER A 48 10.48 -7.99 2.35
CA SER A 48 10.01 -6.84 1.58
C SER A 48 8.49 -6.64 1.67
N GLY A 49 7.77 -7.47 2.43
CA GLY A 49 6.31 -7.43 2.61
C GLY A 49 5.51 -8.11 1.50
N TYR A 50 6.16 -8.89 0.63
CA TYR A 50 5.43 -9.66 -0.39
C TYR A 50 4.66 -10.82 0.27
N PRO A 51 3.34 -10.92 0.09
CA PRO A 51 2.48 -11.82 0.88
C PRO A 51 2.49 -13.26 0.32
N ILE A 52 3.66 -13.89 0.39
CA ILE A 52 3.91 -15.27 -0.02
C ILE A 52 4.10 -16.17 1.20
N GLU A 53 3.54 -17.38 1.12
CA GLU A 53 3.78 -18.45 2.08
C GLU A 53 4.22 -19.73 1.36
N GLN A 54 4.97 -20.59 2.04
CA GLN A 54 5.32 -21.91 1.56
C GLN A 54 4.53 -22.95 2.37
N LYS A 55 3.92 -23.92 1.67
CA LYS A 55 3.23 -25.06 2.28
C LYS A 55 3.66 -26.34 1.56
N ALA A 56 4.37 -27.21 2.27
CA ALA A 56 5.03 -28.38 1.69
C ALA A 56 5.84 -27.97 0.44
N ASP A 57 5.60 -28.61 -0.71
CA ASP A 57 6.34 -28.38 -1.96
C ASP A 57 5.70 -27.29 -2.86
N THR A 58 4.86 -26.43 -2.29
CA THR A 58 4.15 -25.37 -3.02
C THR A 58 4.29 -24.01 -2.35
N TYR A 59 4.21 -22.98 -3.18
CA TYR A 59 4.14 -21.59 -2.76
C TYR A 59 2.72 -21.08 -2.97
N ARG A 60 2.22 -20.25 -2.05
CA ARG A 60 0.88 -19.66 -2.13
C ARG A 60 0.94 -18.15 -2.01
N PHE A 61 0.11 -17.50 -2.79
CA PHE A 61 -0.13 -16.07 -2.71
C PHE A 61 -1.30 -15.81 -1.76
N LYS A 62 -0.99 -15.42 -0.52
CA LYS A 62 -2.00 -15.27 0.56
C LYS A 62 -3.25 -14.50 0.11
N PRO A 63 -3.14 -13.36 -0.60
CA PRO A 63 -4.29 -12.52 -0.95
C PRO A 63 -5.32 -13.19 -1.87
N PHE A 64 -4.92 -14.25 -2.58
CA PHE A 64 -5.82 -15.07 -3.40
C PHE A 64 -6.78 -15.93 -2.56
N PHE A 65 -6.46 -16.15 -1.28
CA PHE A 65 -7.24 -17.00 -0.37
C PHE A 65 -7.78 -16.25 0.83
N THR A 66 -7.23 -15.06 1.14
CA THR A 66 -7.67 -14.24 2.28
C THR A 66 -8.89 -13.41 1.89
N PRO A 67 -10.04 -13.54 2.60
CA PRO A 67 -11.16 -12.63 2.46
C PRO A 67 -10.72 -11.17 2.61
N TYR A 68 -11.21 -10.26 1.77
CA TYR A 68 -10.71 -8.87 1.80
C TYR A 68 -10.90 -8.22 3.19
N ASN A 69 -12.02 -8.49 3.85
CA ASN A 69 -12.31 -7.97 5.18
C ASN A 69 -11.46 -8.59 6.31
N GLU A 70 -10.75 -9.69 6.06
CA GLU A 70 -9.82 -10.30 7.02
C GLU A 70 -8.37 -9.89 6.79
N SER A 71 -8.06 -9.21 5.68
CA SER A 71 -6.72 -8.68 5.45
C SER A 71 -6.38 -7.53 6.39
N GLN A 72 -5.09 -7.37 6.63
CA GLN A 72 -4.55 -6.18 7.25
C GLN A 72 -4.27 -5.11 6.18
N TYR A 73 -4.62 -3.87 6.50
CA TYR A 73 -4.43 -2.72 5.64
C TYR A 73 -3.60 -1.68 6.39
N CYS A 74 -2.40 -1.39 5.89
CA CYS A 74 -1.58 -0.31 6.40
C CYS A 74 -1.86 0.93 5.54
N VAL A 75 -2.70 1.82 6.05
CA VAL A 75 -3.04 3.08 5.39
C VAL A 75 -2.00 4.10 5.78
N ILE A 76 -1.30 4.65 4.80
CA ILE A 76 -0.12 5.50 4.97
C ILE A 76 -0.37 6.81 4.24
N ASP A 77 0.12 7.88 4.85
CA ASP A 77 0.33 9.18 4.23
C ASP A 77 1.72 9.69 4.67
N ILE A 78 2.36 10.49 3.83
CA ILE A 78 3.67 11.07 4.12
C ILE A 78 3.71 12.56 3.79
N GLU A 79 4.43 13.31 4.61
CA GLU A 79 4.87 14.65 4.23
C GLU A 79 6.32 14.63 3.78
N THR A 80 6.66 15.50 2.85
CA THR A 80 8.00 15.53 2.22
C THR A 80 8.53 16.94 2.16
N ASN A 81 9.85 17.12 2.15
CA ASN A 81 10.47 18.44 1.98
C ASN A 81 10.53 18.91 0.50
N GLY A 82 9.77 18.28 -0.39
CA GLY A 82 9.71 18.56 -1.81
C GLY A 82 9.12 17.41 -2.62
N SER A 83 8.74 17.66 -3.88
CA SER A 83 7.91 16.75 -4.68
C SER A 83 8.66 15.66 -5.46
N LYS A 84 9.99 15.60 -5.37
CA LYS A 84 10.80 14.64 -6.16
C LYS A 84 11.46 13.57 -5.27
N PRO A 85 11.13 12.28 -5.40
CA PRO A 85 11.73 11.19 -4.61
C PRO A 85 13.27 11.09 -4.68
N GLY A 86 13.86 11.50 -5.81
CA GLY A 86 15.31 11.40 -6.02
C GLY A 86 16.12 12.44 -5.23
N THR A 87 15.53 13.61 -4.95
CA THR A 87 16.22 14.77 -4.38
C THR A 87 15.58 15.31 -3.09
N SER A 88 14.38 14.85 -2.76
CA SER A 88 13.61 15.24 -1.57
C SER A 88 13.52 14.04 -0.63
N GLN A 89 13.10 14.27 0.61
CA GLN A 89 12.97 13.25 1.64
C GLN A 89 11.63 13.36 2.35
N VAL A 90 11.23 12.24 2.96
CA VAL A 90 10.12 12.18 3.92
C VAL A 90 10.50 12.96 5.18
N ILE A 91 9.57 13.75 5.70
CA ILE A 91 9.70 14.55 6.94
C ILE A 91 8.65 14.19 8.00
N GLU A 92 7.55 13.54 7.60
CA GLU A 92 6.55 12.98 8.50
C GLU A 92 6.00 11.69 7.89
N ILE A 93 5.74 10.69 8.74
CA ILE A 93 5.05 9.45 8.37
C ILE A 93 3.86 9.31 9.29
N GLY A 94 2.68 9.15 8.70
CA GLY A 94 1.47 8.76 9.40
C GLY A 94 0.94 7.46 8.83
N ALA A 95 0.73 6.47 9.69
CA ALA A 95 0.17 5.20 9.29
C ALA A 95 -0.80 4.64 10.32
N VAL A 96 -1.85 3.99 9.84
CA VAL A 96 -2.80 3.22 10.64
C VAL A 96 -2.92 1.81 10.11
N MET A 97 -2.86 0.85 11.02
CA MET A 97 -3.11 -0.55 10.71
C MET A 97 -4.58 -0.85 10.96
N LEU A 98 -5.27 -1.33 9.94
CA LEU A 98 -6.65 -1.82 10.05
C LEU A 98 -6.71 -3.33 9.90
N HIS A 99 -7.58 -3.96 10.68
CA HIS A 99 -7.98 -5.35 10.54
C HIS A 99 -9.47 -5.48 10.84
N GLN A 100 -10.22 -6.17 9.98
CA GLN A 100 -11.69 -6.32 10.12
C GLN A 100 -12.42 -4.99 10.29
N GLY A 101 -11.99 -3.98 9.54
CA GLY A 101 -12.57 -2.64 9.55
C GLY A 101 -12.27 -1.80 10.80
N LYS A 102 -11.43 -2.30 11.72
CA LYS A 102 -11.05 -1.60 12.95
C LYS A 102 -9.59 -1.22 12.91
N ILE A 103 -9.26 -0.04 13.43
CA ILE A 103 -7.88 0.36 13.69
C ILE A 103 -7.36 -0.50 14.84
N ILE A 104 -6.25 -1.21 14.61
CA ILE A 104 -5.61 -2.07 15.60
C ILE A 104 -4.26 -1.56 16.06
N ASP A 105 -3.63 -0.68 15.28
CA ASP A 105 -2.35 -0.08 15.62
C ASP A 105 -2.12 1.23 14.82
N ARG A 106 -1.14 2.03 15.25
CA ARG A 106 -0.73 3.27 14.58
C ARG A 106 0.79 3.46 14.62
N TYR A 107 1.32 4.09 13.59
CA TYR A 107 2.70 4.54 13.51
C TYR A 107 2.73 5.99 13.06
N GLU A 108 3.28 6.86 13.89
CA GLU A 108 3.36 8.30 13.63
C GLU A 108 4.74 8.79 14.07
N THR A 109 5.46 9.43 13.16
CA THR A 109 6.79 9.98 13.46
C THR A 109 7.13 11.12 12.53
N PHE A 110 7.76 12.16 13.08
CA PHE A 110 8.60 13.05 12.28
C PHE A 110 9.87 12.33 11.82
N VAL A 111 10.54 12.92 10.85
CA VAL A 111 11.82 12.43 10.32
C VAL A 111 12.77 13.60 10.24
N GLU A 112 13.99 13.42 10.77
CA GLU A 112 15.00 14.48 10.78
C GLU A 112 15.20 15.07 9.37
N CYS A 113 15.33 16.40 9.31
CA CYS A 113 15.54 17.10 8.04
C CYS A 113 16.53 18.25 8.22
N ALA A 114 17.64 18.21 7.48
CA ALA A 114 18.65 19.26 7.55
C ALA A 114 18.19 20.61 6.94
N PHE A 115 17.24 20.57 6.01
CA PHE A 115 16.69 21.77 5.38
C PHE A 115 15.23 21.57 5.00
N LEU A 116 14.37 22.41 5.58
CA LEU A 116 12.95 22.49 5.30
C LEU A 116 12.65 23.79 4.55
N PRO A 117 12.22 23.74 3.28
CA PRO A 117 11.82 24.94 2.56
C PRO A 117 10.59 25.61 3.18
N GLU A 118 10.57 26.94 3.26
CA GLU A 118 9.46 27.71 3.86
C GLU A 118 8.09 27.41 3.21
N TYR A 119 8.07 27.11 1.91
CA TYR A 119 6.83 26.75 1.23
C TYR A 119 6.26 25.40 1.68
N ILE A 120 7.09 24.48 2.19
CA ILE A 120 6.62 23.20 2.76
C ILE A 120 5.96 23.48 4.11
N THR A 121 6.60 24.26 4.99
CA THR A 121 5.99 24.69 6.27
C THR A 121 4.63 25.35 6.07
N LYS A 122 4.45 26.16 5.03
CA LYS A 122 3.14 26.76 4.69
C LYS A 122 2.07 25.75 4.29
N ILE A 123 2.46 24.60 3.76
CA ILE A 123 1.54 23.54 3.32
C ILE A 123 1.23 22.59 4.47
N THR A 124 2.27 22.12 5.16
CA THR A 124 2.17 21.02 6.14
C THR A 124 2.03 21.51 7.58
N GLY A 125 2.36 22.78 7.83
CA GLY A 125 2.46 23.32 9.19
C GLY A 125 3.67 22.79 9.99
N ILE A 126 4.54 21.97 9.37
CA ILE A 126 5.75 21.45 10.01
C ILE A 126 6.80 22.56 10.05
N GLU A 127 7.28 22.87 11.25
CA GLU A 127 8.35 23.84 11.48
C GLU A 127 9.70 23.11 11.62
N PRO A 128 10.85 23.76 11.32
CA PRO A 128 12.16 23.15 11.52
C PRO A 128 12.37 22.58 12.94
N GLU A 129 11.78 23.21 13.94
CA GLU A 129 11.81 22.84 15.36
C GLU A 129 11.18 21.47 15.62
N ASP A 130 10.12 21.10 14.88
CA ASP A 130 9.47 19.78 14.99
C ASP A 130 10.39 18.64 14.57
N LEU A 131 11.40 18.95 13.74
CA LEU A 131 12.31 17.97 13.13
C LEU A 131 13.62 17.83 13.93
N ILE A 132 13.84 18.66 14.94
CA ILE A 132 15.02 18.60 15.81
C ILE A 132 14.90 17.39 16.75
N GLY A 133 15.85 16.46 16.65
CA GLY A 133 15.86 15.25 17.47
C GLY A 133 14.82 14.19 17.05
N ALA A 134 14.12 14.42 15.94
CA ALA A 134 13.31 13.39 15.30
C ALA A 134 14.19 12.21 14.84
N PRO A 135 13.63 10.98 14.71
CA PRO A 135 14.39 9.83 14.24
C PRO A 135 15.08 10.09 12.90
N THR A 136 16.23 9.44 12.70
CA THR A 136 16.89 9.46 11.40
C THR A 136 15.99 8.84 10.35
N ARG A 137 16.17 9.22 9.09
CA ARG A 137 15.44 8.60 7.96
C ARG A 137 15.49 7.07 8.00
N ARG A 138 16.66 6.52 8.31
CA ARG A 138 16.84 5.06 8.35
C ARG A 138 16.02 4.43 9.48
N GLU A 139 16.01 5.03 10.67
CA GLU A 139 15.22 4.55 11.81
C GLU A 139 13.73 4.64 11.51
N ALA A 140 13.25 5.79 11.05
CA ALA A 140 11.84 6.00 10.73
C ALA A 140 11.33 5.04 9.65
N LEU A 141 12.12 4.80 8.60
CA LEU A 141 11.78 3.85 7.54
C LEU A 141 11.89 2.40 8.00
N THR A 142 12.84 2.06 8.86
CA THR A 142 12.94 0.72 9.44
C THR A 142 11.72 0.41 10.31
N GLY A 143 11.30 1.37 11.15
CA GLY A 143 10.08 1.27 11.94
C GLY A 143 8.84 1.10 11.07
N LEU A 144 8.70 1.90 10.01
CA LEU A 144 7.59 1.76 9.06
C LEU A 144 7.60 0.40 8.36
N ARG A 145 8.75 -0.10 7.91
CA ARG A 145 8.88 -1.43 7.28
C ARG A 145 8.40 -2.54 8.19
N GLN A 146 8.79 -2.49 9.47
CA GLN A 146 8.35 -3.46 10.48
C GLN A 146 6.85 -3.35 10.75
N PHE A 147 6.34 -2.12 10.89
CA PHE A 147 4.92 -1.84 11.10
C PHE A 147 4.04 -2.35 9.94
N MET A 148 4.49 -2.16 8.69
CA MET A 148 3.75 -2.60 7.51
C MET A 148 3.63 -4.12 7.38
N GLY A 149 4.67 -4.88 7.78
CA GLY A 149 4.72 -6.32 7.56
C GLY A 149 4.36 -6.69 6.11
N ASP A 150 3.44 -7.63 5.94
CA ASP A 150 2.85 -8.01 4.64
C ASP A 150 1.42 -7.44 4.42
N ALA A 151 1.01 -6.45 5.21
CA ALA A 151 -0.27 -5.77 5.05
C ALA A 151 -0.37 -5.10 3.68
N VAL A 152 -1.61 -4.90 3.21
CA VAL A 152 -1.85 -4.13 1.98
C VAL A 152 -1.42 -2.69 2.23
N PHE A 153 -0.53 -2.17 1.40
CA PHE A 153 -0.17 -0.76 1.35
C PHE A 153 -1.36 0.02 0.79
N VAL A 154 -1.89 0.95 1.57
CA VAL A 154 -3.01 1.80 1.17
C VAL A 154 -2.60 3.26 1.28
N ALA A 155 -2.94 4.08 0.30
CA ALA A 155 -2.75 5.52 0.37
C ALA A 155 -3.76 6.25 -0.53
N HIS A 156 -3.97 7.54 -0.26
CA HIS A 156 -4.80 8.40 -1.09
C HIS A 156 -3.94 9.01 -2.19
N ASN A 157 -4.23 8.72 -3.46
CA ASN A 157 -3.28 8.94 -4.57
C ASN A 157 -1.96 8.14 -4.38
N ALA A 158 -2.10 6.85 -4.06
CA ALA A 158 -1.03 5.98 -3.59
C ALA A 158 0.26 5.94 -4.42
N ASN A 159 0.25 6.39 -5.68
CA ASN A 159 1.47 6.44 -6.48
C ASN A 159 2.50 7.42 -5.91
N PHE A 160 2.07 8.53 -5.31
CA PHE A 160 2.99 9.50 -4.70
C PHE A 160 3.74 8.87 -3.54
N ASP A 161 3.03 8.45 -2.50
CA ASP A 161 3.57 7.87 -1.26
C ASP A 161 4.40 6.62 -1.56
N TYR A 162 3.86 5.72 -2.40
CA TYR A 162 4.54 4.49 -2.77
C TYR A 162 5.88 4.77 -3.45
N THR A 163 5.94 5.68 -4.41
CA THR A 163 7.20 5.95 -5.14
C THR A 163 8.23 6.65 -4.26
N PHE A 164 7.80 7.51 -3.34
CA PHE A 164 8.67 8.14 -2.35
C PHE A 164 9.25 7.13 -1.36
N LEU A 165 8.39 6.30 -0.76
CA LEU A 165 8.80 5.31 0.22
C LEU A 165 9.64 4.20 -0.40
N ASP A 166 9.28 3.72 -1.58
CA ASP A 166 10.03 2.68 -2.28
C ASP A 166 11.44 3.16 -2.69
N ALA A 167 11.57 4.40 -3.18
CA ALA A 167 12.89 5.00 -3.43
C ALA A 167 13.70 5.21 -2.14
N SER A 168 13.02 5.55 -1.04
CA SER A 168 13.67 5.75 0.26
C SER A 168 14.14 4.41 0.85
N PHE A 169 13.31 3.36 0.81
CA PHE A 169 13.71 2.03 1.27
C PHE A 169 14.89 1.48 0.46
N GLU A 170 14.89 1.62 -0.87
CA GLU A 170 16.03 1.24 -1.71
C GLU A 170 17.31 1.99 -1.30
N ARG A 171 17.22 3.31 -1.07
CA ARG A 171 18.37 4.14 -0.66
C ARG A 171 19.00 3.69 0.66
N PHE A 172 18.19 3.21 1.61
CA PHE A 172 18.66 2.78 2.93
C PHE A 172 18.87 1.26 3.06
N GLY A 173 18.79 0.52 1.95
CA GLY A 173 19.02 -0.93 1.93
C GLY A 173 17.92 -1.75 2.60
N LEU A 174 16.69 -1.24 2.63
CA LEU A 174 15.50 -1.88 3.23
C LEU A 174 14.65 -2.68 2.22
N GLY A 175 15.20 -2.91 1.02
CA GLY A 175 14.51 -3.59 -0.08
C GLY A 175 13.37 -2.76 -0.69
N GLY A 176 12.87 -3.19 -1.85
CA GLY A 176 11.69 -2.55 -2.44
C GLY A 176 10.41 -2.87 -1.69
N ILE A 177 9.31 -2.17 -1.97
CA ILE A 177 7.99 -2.51 -1.45
C ILE A 177 7.43 -3.71 -2.22
N GLY A 178 7.33 -4.85 -1.54
CA GLY A 178 6.67 -6.06 -2.01
C GLY A 178 5.19 -6.14 -1.62
N ASN A 179 4.75 -5.29 -0.68
CA ASN A 179 3.35 -5.16 -0.29
C ASN A 179 2.45 -4.88 -1.49
N LEU A 180 1.24 -5.44 -1.47
CA LEU A 180 0.25 -5.11 -2.49
C LEU A 180 -0.28 -3.70 -2.28
N LYS A 181 -0.49 -2.98 -3.38
CA LYS A 181 -0.88 -1.57 -3.37
C LYS A 181 -2.36 -1.38 -3.68
N LEU A 182 -3.06 -0.64 -2.83
CA LEU A 182 -4.43 -0.17 -3.03
C LEU A 182 -4.47 1.37 -2.99
N CYS A 183 -5.05 1.99 -4.01
CA CYS A 183 -5.27 3.44 -4.04
C CYS A 183 -6.73 3.73 -3.68
N THR A 184 -6.96 4.56 -2.67
CA THR A 184 -8.34 4.87 -2.24
C THR A 184 -9.10 5.69 -3.28
N ILE A 185 -8.42 6.46 -4.14
CA ILE A 185 -9.06 7.18 -5.26
C ILE A 185 -9.60 6.18 -6.28
N ASP A 186 -8.77 5.21 -6.68
CA ASP A 186 -9.15 4.21 -7.66
C ASP A 186 -10.31 3.37 -7.13
N LEU A 187 -10.25 2.98 -5.85
CA LEU A 187 -11.34 2.26 -5.21
C LEU A 187 -12.61 3.10 -5.07
N ALA A 188 -12.52 4.37 -4.65
CA ALA A 188 -13.68 5.26 -4.50
C ALA A 188 -14.42 5.45 -5.84
N ARG A 189 -13.69 5.73 -6.93
CA ARG A 189 -14.26 5.88 -8.29
C ARG A 189 -15.05 4.66 -8.78
N ARG A 190 -14.77 3.50 -8.19
CA ARG A 190 -15.39 2.22 -8.53
C ARG A 190 -16.60 1.88 -7.67
N THR A 191 -16.78 2.56 -6.55
CA THR A 191 -17.68 2.15 -5.46
C THR A 191 -18.76 3.19 -5.17
N PHE A 192 -18.48 4.48 -5.34
CA PHE A 192 -19.48 5.53 -5.17
C PHE A 192 -19.21 6.72 -6.09
N GLU A 193 -20.26 7.49 -6.38
CA GLU A 193 -20.16 8.70 -7.18
C GLU A 193 -19.76 9.90 -6.31
N SER A 194 -18.84 10.71 -6.81
CA SER A 194 -18.43 11.98 -6.23
C SER A 194 -18.00 12.94 -7.33
N GLU A 195 -18.22 14.23 -7.14
CA GLU A 195 -17.77 15.26 -8.09
C GLU A 195 -16.24 15.32 -8.16
N ARG A 196 -15.58 15.14 -7.00
CA ARG A 196 -14.13 15.14 -6.86
C ARG A 196 -13.70 14.03 -5.91
N TYR A 197 -12.52 13.48 -6.16
CA TYR A 197 -11.98 12.37 -5.37
C TYR A 197 -10.74 12.75 -4.57
N GLY A 198 -10.44 14.05 -4.43
CA GLY A 198 -9.39 14.51 -3.53
C GLY A 198 -9.82 14.32 -2.08
N LEU A 199 -8.86 14.02 -1.20
CA LEU A 199 -9.12 13.62 0.18
C LEU A 199 -9.98 14.64 0.94
N ALA A 200 -9.61 15.93 0.90
CA ALA A 200 -10.36 17.04 1.49
C ALA A 200 -11.85 17.02 1.13
N TYR A 201 -12.13 16.91 -0.17
CA TYR A 201 -13.49 16.90 -0.70
C TYR A 201 -14.27 15.65 -0.27
N LEU A 202 -13.61 14.49 -0.24
CA LEU A 202 -14.25 13.26 0.19
C LEU A 202 -14.55 13.27 1.70
N ILE A 203 -13.68 13.84 2.53
CA ILE A 203 -13.92 13.98 3.97
C ILE A 203 -15.16 14.87 4.20
N GLU A 204 -15.19 16.04 3.56
CA GLU A 204 -16.28 17.00 3.67
C GLU A 204 -17.61 16.40 3.18
N SER A 205 -17.62 15.82 1.99
CA SER A 205 -18.85 15.23 1.41
C SER A 205 -19.37 14.02 2.20
N LEU A 206 -18.51 13.32 2.93
CA LEU A 206 -18.90 12.22 3.80
C LEU A 206 -19.30 12.66 5.22
N GLY A 207 -19.31 13.97 5.51
CA GLY A 207 -19.69 14.52 6.82
C GLY A 207 -18.75 14.10 7.94
N MET A 208 -17.47 13.84 7.62
CA MET A 208 -16.46 13.48 8.61
C MET A 208 -15.93 14.78 9.23
N GLU A 209 -15.88 14.85 10.56
CA GLU A 209 -15.31 16.01 11.26
C GLU A 209 -13.88 16.28 10.77
N GLU A 210 -13.57 17.56 10.52
CA GLU A 210 -12.25 18.02 10.10
C GLU A 210 -11.22 17.64 11.17
N THR A 211 -10.36 16.69 10.82
CA THR A 211 -9.08 16.48 11.51
C THR A 211 -8.05 17.43 10.89
N ASN A 212 -7.03 17.85 11.65
CA ASN A 212 -5.97 18.75 11.17
C ASN A 212 -5.44 18.26 9.82
N HIS A 213 -5.83 18.94 8.73
CA HIS A 213 -5.46 18.56 7.37
C HIS A 213 -3.98 18.87 7.13
N HIS A 214 -3.28 18.09 6.30
CA HIS A 214 -1.83 18.18 6.09
C HIS A 214 -0.96 17.76 7.29
N ARG A 215 -1.51 16.84 8.09
CA ARG A 215 -0.75 16.05 9.04
C ARG A 215 -0.87 14.60 8.63
N ALA A 216 0.27 13.94 8.44
CA ALA A 216 0.29 12.62 7.81
C ALA A 216 -0.62 11.60 8.53
N TYR A 217 -0.63 11.59 9.86
CA TYR A 217 -1.50 10.64 10.60
C TYR A 217 -3.00 10.92 10.42
N SER A 218 -3.37 12.20 10.41
CA SER A 218 -4.74 12.66 10.18
C SER A 218 -5.23 12.29 8.78
N ASP A 219 -4.38 12.49 7.77
CA ASP A 219 -4.71 12.17 6.38
C ASP A 219 -4.77 10.65 6.13
N ALA A 220 -3.89 9.86 6.77
CA ALA A 220 -3.98 8.40 6.79
C ALA A 220 -5.29 7.89 7.43
N LEU A 221 -5.72 8.49 8.55
CA LEU A 221 -7.01 8.19 9.18
C LEU A 221 -8.18 8.47 8.23
N CYS A 222 -8.18 9.63 7.58
CA CYS A 222 -9.23 9.99 6.63
C CYS A 222 -9.24 9.08 5.40
N ALA A 223 -8.07 8.74 4.85
CA ALA A 223 -7.95 7.79 3.76
C ALA A 223 -8.50 6.41 4.16
N SER A 224 -8.30 5.98 5.42
CA SER A 224 -8.88 4.73 5.92
C SER A 224 -10.41 4.75 5.93
N LYS A 225 -11.02 5.89 6.29
CA LYS A 225 -12.48 6.04 6.27
C LYS A 225 -13.03 6.00 4.85
N VAL A 226 -12.35 6.63 3.88
CA VAL A 226 -12.71 6.53 2.45
C VAL A 226 -12.63 5.09 1.95
N MET A 227 -11.59 4.35 2.34
CA MET A 227 -11.46 2.92 2.03
C MET A 227 -12.64 2.11 2.60
N LEU A 228 -12.95 2.27 3.89
CA LEU A 228 -14.06 1.56 4.54
C LEU A 228 -15.40 1.91 3.91
N LYS A 229 -15.64 3.19 3.57
CA LYS A 229 -16.83 3.61 2.85
C LYS A 229 -16.97 2.91 1.50
N SER A 230 -15.84 2.75 0.81
CA SER A 230 -15.81 2.03 -0.47
C SER A 230 -16.15 0.54 -0.33
N PHE A 231 -15.88 -0.07 0.83
CA PHE A 231 -16.21 -1.48 1.07
C PHE A 231 -17.72 -1.75 1.13
N GLU A 232 -18.52 -0.75 1.52
CA GLU A 232 -19.98 -0.89 1.66
C GLU A 232 -20.69 -1.21 0.34
N THR A 233 -20.11 -0.82 -0.79
CA THR A 233 -20.72 -0.97 -2.13
C THR A 233 -19.91 -1.89 -3.04
N LEU A 234 -19.04 -2.73 -2.47
CA LEU A 234 -18.32 -3.73 -3.24
C LEU A 234 -19.30 -4.72 -3.88
N PRO A 235 -19.07 -5.11 -5.16
CA PRO A 235 -19.93 -6.07 -5.82
C PRO A 235 -19.74 -7.48 -5.22
N PRO A 236 -20.77 -8.35 -5.24
CA PRO A 236 -20.73 -9.67 -4.57
C PRO A 236 -19.62 -10.64 -5.02
N TYR A 237 -18.99 -10.40 -6.17
CA TYR A 237 -17.87 -11.21 -6.66
C TYR A 237 -16.53 -10.84 -6.01
N VAL A 238 -16.41 -9.68 -5.37
CA VAL A 238 -15.21 -9.29 -4.64
C VAL A 238 -15.22 -10.00 -3.29
N LYS A 239 -14.52 -11.13 -3.21
CA LYS A 239 -14.48 -11.97 -2.01
C LYS A 239 -13.11 -11.93 -1.35
N THR A 240 -12.07 -12.04 -2.15
CA THR A 240 -10.68 -12.11 -1.69
C THR A 240 -9.99 -10.75 -1.79
N THR A 241 -8.85 -10.64 -1.13
CA THR A 241 -8.01 -9.45 -1.20
C THR A 241 -7.49 -9.22 -2.61
N ASP A 242 -7.14 -10.28 -3.35
CA ASP A 242 -6.76 -10.15 -4.76
C ASP A 242 -7.92 -9.66 -5.63
N ASP A 243 -9.16 -10.12 -5.38
CA ASP A 243 -10.34 -9.62 -6.10
C ASP A 243 -10.53 -8.12 -5.88
N LEU A 244 -10.38 -7.64 -4.64
CA LEU A 244 -10.51 -6.22 -4.29
C LEU A 244 -9.48 -5.38 -5.07
N LEU A 245 -8.22 -5.83 -5.07
CA LEU A 245 -7.13 -5.13 -5.74
C LEU A 245 -7.35 -5.08 -7.25
N GLN A 246 -7.72 -6.21 -7.86
CA GLN A 246 -8.08 -6.27 -9.29
C GLN A 246 -9.28 -5.37 -9.62
N PHE A 247 -10.31 -5.38 -8.79
CA PHE A 247 -11.49 -4.55 -8.95
C PHE A 247 -11.13 -3.06 -8.99
N SER A 248 -10.29 -2.60 -8.05
CA SER A 248 -9.91 -1.19 -7.90
C SER A 248 -9.26 -0.59 -9.15
N ILE A 249 -8.42 -1.36 -9.86
CA ILE A 249 -7.66 -0.89 -11.03
C ILE A 249 -8.29 -1.28 -12.38
N SER A 250 -9.38 -2.06 -12.37
CA SER A 250 -9.97 -2.54 -13.62
C SER A 250 -10.60 -1.40 -14.42
N SER A 251 -10.33 -1.35 -15.72
CA SER A 251 -10.87 -0.32 -16.63
C SER A 251 -12.34 -0.53 -17.00
N LYS A 252 -12.88 -1.73 -16.75
CA LYS A 252 -14.27 -2.06 -17.07
C LYS A 252 -15.19 -1.62 -15.93
N LYS A 253 -15.87 -0.47 -16.06
CA LYS A 253 -17.17 -0.26 -15.37
C LYS A 253 -17.98 -1.53 -15.64
N SER A 254 -18.44 -2.22 -14.59
CA SER A 254 -18.94 -3.60 -14.66
C SER A 254 -19.75 -3.85 -15.94
N ARG A 255 -19.36 -4.86 -16.72
CA ARG A 255 -20.30 -5.43 -17.69
C ARG A 255 -21.54 -5.83 -16.90
N ARG A 256 -22.65 -5.16 -17.21
CA ARG A 256 -24.03 -5.61 -16.97
C ARG A 256 -24.04 -7.14 -17.03
N MET A 257 -24.54 -7.79 -15.98
CA MET A 257 -24.78 -9.24 -15.96
C MET A 257 -25.41 -9.60 -17.30
N LYS A 258 -24.79 -10.52 -18.04
CA LYS A 258 -25.48 -11.15 -19.15
C LYS A 258 -26.76 -11.74 -18.58
N SER A 259 -27.87 -11.30 -19.13
CA SER A 259 -29.17 -11.94 -19.05
C SER A 259 -29.02 -13.42 -19.46
N GLU A 260 -28.81 -14.28 -18.48
CA GLU A 260 -29.17 -15.70 -18.52
C GLU A 260 -30.26 -15.89 -17.46
N GLU A 261 -31.44 -15.38 -17.79
CA GLU A 261 -32.74 -15.81 -17.24
C GLU A 261 -33.81 -15.23 -18.18
N LEU A 262 -33.90 -15.87 -19.34
CA LEU A 262 -35.00 -15.78 -20.28
C LEU A 262 -34.92 -17.04 -21.14
N LEU A 263 -35.27 -18.16 -20.52
CA LEU A 263 -35.87 -19.36 -21.13
C LEU A 263 -36.66 -20.07 -20.04
#